data_AF-A0A9D6QT36-F1
#
_entry.id   AF-A0A9D6QT36-F1
#
_cell.length_a   1.000
_cell.length_b   1.000
_cell.length_c   1.000
_cell.angle_alpha   90.00
_cell.angle_beta   90.00
_cell.angle_gamma   90.00
#
_symmetry.space_group_name_H-M   'P 1'
#
loop_
_entity.id
_entity.type
_entity.pdbx_description
1 polymer ?
#
loop_
_entity_poly.entity_id
_entity_poly.type
_entity_poly.pdbx_seq_one_letter_code
_entity_poly.pdbx_strand_id
1 'polypeptide(L)' 'MKCPKCNGLMFIERFADYFLTFHAWKCVNCGAIMDQTILSNRAKGAEMELMLQTVPTDEENKD' A
#
# COMPACT_ATOMS: atom_id res chain seq x y z
N MET A 1 -13.47 5.68 -5.57
CA MET A 1 -12.35 5.56 -4.61
C MET A 1 -11.74 6.94 -4.37
N LYS A 2 -11.27 7.27 -3.15
CA LYS A 2 -10.45 8.46 -2.89
C LYS A 2 -8.98 8.06 -2.77
N CYS A 3 -8.08 8.91 -3.23
CA CYS A 3 -6.65 8.65 -3.17
C CYS A 3 -6.16 8.59 -1.71
N PRO A 4 -5.52 7.50 -1.25
CA PRO A 4 -5.02 7.43 0.12
C PRO A 4 -3.86 8.39 0.39
N LYS A 5 -3.21 8.92 -0.66
CA LYS A 5 -2.09 9.87 -0.55
C LYS A 5 -2.56 11.33 -0.43
N CYS A 6 -3.57 11.74 -1.19
CA CYS A 6 -3.96 13.16 -1.29
C CYS A 6 -5.48 13.40 -1.18
N ASN A 7 -6.27 12.36 -0.89
CA ASN A 7 -7.73 12.38 -0.84
C ASN A 7 -8.43 12.80 -2.16
N GLY A 8 -7.68 12.96 -3.25
CA GLY A 8 -8.20 13.35 -4.56
C GLY A 8 -9.00 12.24 -5.26
N LEU A 9 -9.66 12.63 -6.35
CA LEU A 9 -10.44 11.71 -7.18
C LEU A 9 -9.55 10.64 -7.80
N MET A 10 -10.05 9.41 -7.86
CA MET A 10 -9.44 8.31 -8.60
C MET A 10 -10.39 7.77 -9.65
N PHE A 11 -9.82 7.32 -10.76
CA PHE A 11 -10.52 6.67 -11.87
C PHE A 11 -9.81 5.37 -12.26
N ILE A 12 -10.53 4.45 -12.90
CA ILE A 12 -9.93 3.23 -13.45
C ILE A 12 -9.25 3.59 -14.77
N GLU A 13 -7.96 3.31 -14.87
CA GLU A 13 -7.17 3.44 -16.09
C GLU A 13 -6.63 2.08 -16.53
N ARG A 14 -6.63 1.84 -17.84
CA ARG A 14 -5.99 0.67 -18.43
C ARG A 14 -4.50 0.97 -18.62
N PHE A 15 -3.66 0.18 -18.00
CA PHE A 15 -2.21 0.21 -18.18
C PHE A 15 -1.81 -0.97 -19.06
N ALA A 16 -0.89 -0.70 -19.99
CA ALA A 16 -0.33 -1.73 -20.85
C ALA A 16 1.16 -1.44 -21.06
N ASP A 17 1.96 -2.49 -20.93
CA ASP A 17 3.34 -2.53 -21.40
C ASP A 17 3.51 -3.69 -22.40
N TYR A 18 4.75 -4.07 -22.71
CA TYR A 18 5.03 -5.14 -23.67
C TYR A 18 4.56 -6.53 -23.18
N PHE A 19 4.48 -6.76 -21.88
CA PHE A 19 4.22 -8.06 -21.27
C PHE A 19 2.85 -8.17 -20.62
N LEU A 20 2.30 -7.06 -20.11
CA LEU A 20 1.10 -7.07 -19.27
C LEU A 20 0.12 -5.99 -19.71
N THR A 21 -1.16 -6.32 -19.56
CA THR A 21 -2.27 -5.36 -19.61
C THR A 21 -3.10 -5.55 -18.37
N PHE A 22 -3.36 -4.47 -17.64
CA PHE A 22 -4.18 -4.51 -16.42
C PHE A 22 -4.93 -3.20 -16.22
N HIS A 23 -5.87 -3.21 -15.28
CA HIS A 23 -6.62 -2.03 -14.87
C HIS A 23 -6.26 -1.69 -13.43
N ALA A 24 -6.05 -0.41 -13.15
CA ALA A 24 -5.76 0.08 -11.81
C ALA A 24 -6.43 1.42 -11.56
N TRP A 25 -6.63 1.75 -10.28
CA TRP A 25 -7.08 3.09 -9.91
C TRP A 25 -5.92 4.07 -9.99
N LYS A 26 -6.07 5.17 -10.71
CA LYS A 26 -5.10 6.27 -10.75
C LYS A 26 -5.71 7.54 -10.20
N CYS A 27 -4.95 8.25 -9.37
CA CYS A 27 -5.35 9.56 -8.88
C CYS A 27 -5.10 10.65 -9.92
N VAL A 28 -6.11 11.48 -10.18
CA VAL A 28 -6.00 12.64 -11.07
C VAL A 28 -5.05 13.70 -10.52
N ASN A 29 -5.01 13.86 -9.20
CA ASN A 29 -4.29 14.97 -8.56
C ASN A 29 -2.79 14.68 -8.36
N CYS A 30 -2.43 13.45 -7.94
CA CYS A 30 -1.06 13.14 -7.54
C CYS A 30 -0.44 11.93 -8.27
N GLY A 31 -1.18 11.32 -9.19
CA GLY A 31 -0.69 10.19 -10.00
C GLY A 31 -0.53 8.87 -9.24
N ALA A 32 -0.90 8.79 -7.96
CA ALA A 32 -0.82 7.53 -7.22
C ALA A 32 -1.67 6.44 -7.89
N ILE A 33 -1.07 5.26 -8.07
CA ILE A 33 -1.69 4.06 -8.65
C ILE A 33 -2.01 3.07 -7.53
N MET A 34 -3.19 2.46 -7.58
CA MET A 34 -3.64 1.41 -6.67
C MET A 34 -4.22 0.24 -7.49
N ASP A 35 -3.50 -0.88 -7.51
CA ASP A 35 -3.99 -2.17 -7.98
C ASP A 35 -4.02 -3.19 -6.83
N GLN A 36 -4.45 -4.41 -7.13
CA GLN A 36 -4.53 -5.47 -6.13
C GLN A 36 -3.16 -5.80 -5.52
N THR A 37 -2.10 -5.80 -6.31
CA THR A 37 -0.73 -6.09 -5.88
C THR A 37 -0.22 -5.03 -4.90
N ILE A 38 -0.41 -3.75 -5.24
CA ILE A 38 -0.05 -2.61 -4.39
C ILE A 38 -0.84 -2.67 -3.08
N LEU A 39 -2.13 -2.96 -3.14
CA LEU A 39 -2.97 -3.10 -1.94
C LEU A 39 -2.50 -4.27 -1.06
N SER A 40 -2.23 -5.44 -1.64
CA SER A 40 -1.72 -6.60 -0.93
C SER A 40 -0.35 -6.34 -0.29
N ASN A 41 0.56 -5.68 -1.00
CA ASN A 41 1.88 -5.36 -0.48
C ASN A 41 1.80 -4.38 0.70
N ARG A 42 0.90 -3.39 0.65
CA ARG A 42 0.67 -2.47 1.77
C ARG A 42 0.08 -3.16 3.00
N ALA A 43 -0.88 -4.06 2.79
CA ALA A 43 -1.47 -4.84 3.89
C ALA A 43 -0.40 -5.70 4.59
N LYS A 44 0.43 -6.41 3.82
CA LYS A 44 1.54 -7.20 4.35
C LYS A 44 2.58 -6.36 5.09
N GLY A 45 2.88 -5.16 4.57
CA GLY A 45 3.80 -4.23 5.23
C GLY A 45 3.28 -3.77 6.59
N ALA A 46 1.99 -3.39 6.68
CA ALA A 46 1.36 -2.99 7.92
C ALA A 46 1.27 -4.14 8.95
N GLU A 47 0.98 -5.35 8.48
CA GLU A 47 0.98 -6.55 9.33
C GLU A 47 2.37 -6.83 9.92
N MET A 48 3.42 -6.75 9.09
CA MET A 48 4.81 -6.90 9.55
C MET A 48 5.20 -5.84 10.58
N GLU A 49 4.81 -4.58 10.35
CA GLU A 49 5.11 -3.48 11.27
C GLU A 49 4.45 -3.68 12.64
N LEU A 50 3.20 -4.17 12.67
CA LEU A 50 2.52 -4.53 13.91
C LEU A 50 3.22 -5.67 14.64
N MET A 51 3.66 -6.71 13.92
CA MET A 51 4.38 -7.84 14.52
C MET A 51 5.66 -7.37 15.22
N LEU A 52 6.44 -6.48 14.59
CA LEU A 52 7.67 -5.93 15.17
C LEU A 52 7.43 -5.14 16.47
N GLN A 53 6.32 -4.42 16.58
CA GLN A 53 5.97 -3.66 17.79
C GLN A 53 5.56 -4.56 18.97
N THR A 54 5.09 -5.78 18.68
CA THR A 54 4.67 -6.75 19.71
C THR A 54 5.78 -7.68 20.20
N VAL A 55 6.98 -7.60 19.62
CA VAL A 55 8.14 -8.36 20.11
C VAL A 55 8.54 -7.76 21.47
N PRO A 56 8.53 -8.56 22.57
CA PRO A 56 9.05 -8.09 23.85
C PRO A 56 10.51 -7.69 23.67
N THR A 57 10.87 -6.46 24.00
CA THR A 57 12.28 -6.08 24.13
C THR A 57 12.85 -6.76 25.37
N ASP A 58 13.90 -7.56 25.22
CA ASP A 58 14.57 -8.31 26.31
C ASP A 58 15.23 -7.41 27.39
N GLU A 59 14.84 -6.13 27.53
CA GLU A 59 15.54 -5.11 28.34
C GLU A 59 14.94 -4.84 29.74
N GLU A 60 13.92 -5.55 30.21
CA GLU A 60 13.33 -5.28 31.54
C GLU A 60 13.42 -6.45 32.53
N ASN A 61 14.63 -6.93 32.84
CA ASN A 61 14.89 -7.59 34.12
C ASN A 61 16.39 -7.61 34.44
N LYS A 62 16.89 -6.49 34.98
CA LYS A 62 18.19 -6.46 35.65
C LYS A 62 18.12 -5.56 36.88
N ASP A 63 17.34 -6.00 37.86
CA ASP A 63 17.42 -5.58 39.25
C ASP A 63 17.58 -6.81 40.16
#